data_AF-A0A7C6A4R3-F1
#
_entry.id   AF-A0A7C6A4R3-F1
#
_cell.length_a   1.000
_cell.length_b   1.000
_cell.length_c   1.000
_cell.angle_alpha   90.00
_cell.angle_beta   90.00
_cell.angle_gamma   90.00
#
_symmetry.space_group_name_H-M   'P 1'
#
loop_
_entity.id
_entity.type
_entity.pdbx_description
1 polymer ?
#
loop_
_entity_poly.entity_id
_entity_poly.type
_entity_poly.pdbx_seq_one_letter_code
_entity_poly.pdbx_strand_id
1 'polypeptide(L)'
;MISSGRAWVAVLLACAGACGVRAQSVLAPNGPAGVRILNSDLAVLTLQEPRRDLPCTVVPVKPALGFDFRFHAGYEVSIPLKELAGLENLLTMIFRVTPVGRPQEAVYFVQRVRVPAIEPDAKGEAYLQGAFDLGEGRYHVDWLMRDRRERFCSYYWDALAELSPRDKDVAVTLPPGTIAQADPELFREEPPVARVQDQPALNVKVLINFAPQNARAATLQPLDIAALISILRVIAREPRISKFSVVAFNLQEQRILYRQDHTDRIDFPALGEALRSLNLGTIDLQRLIRKHGETEFLRELIQREIGGEDRPDALIFAGPKAMLEENIPPDALKEVGEVEYPVFYMNYNLNPQMNPWRDAIGRAVRFFRGYEYTITRPRDLWAALNEIISRIVRFKSAQRTTSVGSQ
;
A
#
# COMPACT_ATOMS: atom_id res chain seq x y z
N MET A 1 -42.97 -17.15 -27.80
CA MET A 1 -42.25 -15.88 -27.99
C MET A 1 -41.43 -15.62 -26.73
N ILE A 2 -40.15 -15.95 -26.76
CA ILE A 2 -39.24 -15.88 -25.61
C ILE A 2 -38.40 -14.63 -25.79
N SER A 3 -38.50 -13.68 -24.86
CA SER A 3 -37.67 -12.47 -24.82
C SER A 3 -36.30 -12.81 -24.23
N SER A 4 -35.26 -12.78 -25.05
CA SER A 4 -33.88 -12.92 -24.62
C SER A 4 -33.34 -11.56 -24.15
N GLY A 5 -33.27 -11.35 -22.84
CA GLY A 5 -32.54 -10.23 -22.23
C GLY A 5 -31.03 -10.47 -22.37
N ARG A 6 -30.34 -9.65 -23.16
CA ARG A 6 -28.88 -9.71 -23.32
C ARG A 6 -28.21 -8.96 -22.17
N ALA A 7 -27.45 -9.72 -21.37
CA ALA A 7 -26.57 -9.22 -20.33
C ALA A 7 -25.48 -8.30 -20.91
N TRP A 8 -25.24 -7.19 -20.24
CA TRP A 8 -24.17 -6.24 -20.56
C TRP A 8 -22.85 -6.82 -20.06
N VAL A 9 -21.96 -7.20 -20.99
CA VAL A 9 -20.59 -7.61 -20.67
C VAL A 9 -19.71 -6.37 -20.75
N ALA A 10 -19.35 -5.82 -19.59
CA ALA A 10 -18.25 -4.87 -19.49
C ALA A 10 -16.94 -5.63 -19.71
N VAL A 11 -16.28 -5.39 -20.84
CA VAL A 11 -14.96 -5.98 -21.12
C VAL A 11 -13.92 -5.14 -20.38
N LEU A 12 -13.58 -5.57 -19.15
CA LEU A 12 -12.35 -5.17 -18.49
C LEU A 12 -11.18 -5.83 -19.25
N LEU A 13 -10.41 -5.03 -19.98
CA LEU A 13 -9.09 -5.43 -20.49
C LEU A 13 -8.12 -5.55 -19.31
N ALA A 14 -8.25 -6.65 -18.56
CA ALA A 14 -7.23 -7.09 -17.61
C ALA A 14 -6.12 -7.79 -18.41
N CYS A 15 -5.03 -7.08 -18.68
CA CYS A 15 -3.81 -7.67 -19.22
C CYS A 15 -3.21 -8.63 -18.18
N ALA A 16 -3.56 -9.91 -18.26
CA ALA A 16 -2.89 -10.98 -17.53
C ALA A 16 -1.60 -11.37 -18.26
N GLY A 17 -0.46 -11.40 -17.54
CA GLY A 17 0.72 -12.14 -17.97
C GLY A 17 2.06 -11.39 -17.89
N ALA A 18 2.66 -11.42 -16.70
CA ALA A 18 4.09 -11.59 -16.46
C ALA A 18 5.11 -10.86 -17.38
N CYS A 19 5.18 -9.54 -17.23
CA CYS A 19 6.44 -8.80 -17.17
C CYS A 19 6.08 -7.46 -16.51
N GLY A 20 6.81 -7.06 -15.46
CA GLY A 20 6.66 -5.76 -14.82
C GLY A 20 7.12 -4.63 -15.74
N VAL A 21 6.49 -4.49 -16.91
CA VAL A 21 6.72 -3.36 -17.81
C VAL A 21 6.21 -2.15 -17.06
N ARG A 22 7.14 -1.34 -16.55
CA ARG A 22 6.85 0.00 -16.05
C ARG A 22 6.16 0.75 -17.18
N ALA A 23 4.83 0.84 -17.12
CA ALA A 23 4.08 1.53 -18.16
C ALA A 23 4.55 2.98 -18.22
N GLN A 24 4.86 3.57 -17.05
CA GLN A 24 5.39 4.93 -16.89
C GLN A 24 6.85 4.92 -16.40
N SER A 25 7.70 5.81 -16.90
CA SER A 25 9.08 6.01 -16.46
C SER A 25 9.50 7.47 -16.50
N VAL A 26 10.49 7.86 -15.68
CA VAL A 26 11.14 9.17 -15.80
C VAL A 26 11.93 9.24 -17.10
N LEU A 27 11.81 10.34 -17.83
CA LEU A 27 12.67 10.64 -18.95
C LEU A 27 13.97 11.24 -18.42
N ALA A 28 15.05 10.44 -18.47
CA ALA A 28 16.37 10.89 -18.06
C ALA A 28 16.89 12.00 -19.00
N PRO A 29 17.59 13.01 -18.47
CA PRO A 29 18.28 13.98 -19.30
C PRO A 29 19.42 13.31 -20.07
N ASN A 30 19.53 13.58 -21.37
CA ASN A 30 20.59 13.08 -22.23
C ASN A 30 21.71 14.12 -22.36
N GLY A 31 22.50 14.27 -21.29
CA GLY A 31 23.62 15.21 -21.24
C GLY A 31 23.20 16.69 -21.11
N PRO A 32 24.05 17.66 -21.51
CA PRO A 32 23.79 19.09 -21.35
C PRO A 32 22.60 19.60 -22.17
N ALA A 33 22.13 18.82 -23.15
CA ALA A 33 20.98 19.13 -23.99
C ALA A 33 19.61 18.85 -23.31
N GLY A 34 19.59 18.31 -22.09
CA GLY A 34 18.37 18.05 -21.34
C GLY A 34 17.57 16.83 -21.82
N VAL A 35 16.27 16.82 -21.55
CA VAL A 35 15.38 15.70 -21.90
C VAL A 35 15.04 15.74 -23.39
N ARG A 36 15.23 14.61 -24.10
CA ARG A 36 14.87 14.50 -25.52
C ARG A 36 13.40 14.13 -25.69
N ILE A 37 12.58 15.10 -26.06
CA ILE A 37 11.17 14.92 -26.48
C ILE A 37 10.99 15.36 -27.93
N LEU A 38 9.92 14.91 -28.58
CA LEU A 38 9.60 15.38 -29.94
C LEU A 38 9.25 16.87 -29.90
N ASN A 39 9.59 17.60 -30.97
CA ASN A 39 9.30 19.04 -31.04
C ASN A 39 7.80 19.34 -30.98
N SER A 40 6.96 18.47 -31.55
CA SER A 40 5.50 18.56 -31.46
C SER A 40 5.01 18.39 -30.02
N ASP A 41 5.55 17.41 -29.28
CA ASP A 41 5.27 17.20 -27.86
C ASP A 41 5.68 18.42 -27.03
N LEU A 42 6.90 18.94 -27.25
CA LEU A 42 7.39 20.14 -26.55
C LEU A 42 6.53 21.36 -26.83
N ALA A 43 6.12 21.58 -28.08
CA ALA A 43 5.24 22.70 -28.43
C ALA A 43 3.92 22.66 -27.65
N VAL A 44 3.30 21.48 -27.51
CA VAL A 44 2.07 21.31 -26.71
C VAL A 44 2.33 21.60 -25.23
N LEU A 45 3.45 21.13 -24.66
CA LEU A 45 3.79 21.38 -23.25
C LEU A 45 4.20 22.83 -22.97
N THR A 46 4.67 23.58 -23.97
CA THR A 46 5.10 24.98 -23.81
C THR A 46 3.95 25.97 -24.04
N LEU A 47 3.09 25.73 -25.03
CA LEU A 47 1.98 26.64 -25.34
C LEU A 47 0.87 26.59 -24.28
N GLN A 48 0.69 25.45 -23.62
CA GLN A 48 -0.37 25.22 -22.62
C GLN A 48 -1.80 25.47 -23.13
N GLU A 49 -2.00 25.39 -24.45
CA GLU A 49 -3.32 25.45 -25.07
C GLU A 49 -3.92 24.03 -25.18
N PRO A 50 -5.11 23.77 -24.60
CA PRO A 50 -5.72 22.44 -24.64
C PRO A 50 -5.93 21.90 -26.06
N ARG A 51 -5.36 20.73 -26.33
CA ARG A 51 -5.52 19.97 -27.58
C ARG A 51 -6.57 18.89 -27.41
N ARG A 52 -7.41 18.71 -28.43
CA ARG A 52 -8.57 17.80 -28.41
C ARG A 52 -8.74 17.02 -29.72
N ASP A 53 -7.66 16.91 -30.51
CA ASP A 53 -7.67 16.22 -31.79
C ASP A 53 -7.92 14.71 -31.59
N LEU A 54 -7.50 14.18 -30.44
CA LEU A 54 -7.90 12.88 -29.91
C LEU A 54 -8.90 13.12 -28.76
N PRO A 55 -10.20 12.78 -28.93
CA PRO A 55 -11.18 12.95 -27.86
C PRO A 55 -10.80 12.13 -26.62
N CYS A 56 -10.60 12.80 -25.49
CA CYS A 56 -10.34 12.18 -24.21
C CYS A 56 -10.84 13.07 -23.06
N THR A 57 -11.08 12.49 -21.89
CA THR A 57 -11.36 13.23 -20.64
C THR A 57 -10.26 12.93 -19.63
N VAL A 58 -9.58 13.96 -19.14
CA VAL A 58 -8.51 13.83 -18.14
C VAL A 58 -9.02 14.34 -16.79
N VAL A 59 -8.85 13.52 -15.76
CA VAL A 59 -9.21 13.85 -14.38
C VAL A 59 -7.93 13.80 -13.53
N PRO A 60 -7.46 14.94 -13.00
CA PRO A 60 -6.33 14.95 -12.08
C PRO A 60 -6.65 14.22 -10.77
N VAL A 61 -5.73 13.37 -10.32
CA VAL A 61 -5.75 12.78 -8.98
C VAL A 61 -5.02 13.74 -8.04
N LYS A 62 -5.76 14.33 -7.10
CA LYS A 62 -5.21 15.30 -6.15
C LYS A 62 -4.15 14.65 -5.25
N PRO A 63 -3.07 15.36 -4.90
CA PRO A 63 -2.08 14.86 -3.97
C PRO A 63 -2.71 14.41 -2.64
N ALA A 64 -2.42 13.19 -2.22
CA ALA A 64 -2.86 12.63 -0.95
C ALA A 64 -1.73 11.87 -0.27
N LEU A 65 -1.59 12.03 1.05
CA LEU A 65 -0.59 11.30 1.82
C LEU A 65 -0.93 9.81 1.87
N GLY A 66 0.01 8.95 1.49
CA GLY A 66 -0.08 7.50 1.60
C GLY A 66 0.48 6.95 2.91
N PHE A 67 0.26 5.67 3.19
CA PHE A 67 0.80 4.97 4.37
C PHE A 67 2.33 4.79 4.33
N ASP A 68 2.95 5.02 3.18
CA ASP A 68 4.39 5.13 2.98
C ASP A 68 4.94 6.53 3.28
N PHE A 69 4.08 7.44 3.77
CA PHE A 69 4.37 8.83 4.08
C PHE A 69 4.90 9.63 2.89
N ARG A 70 4.37 9.37 1.69
CA ARG A 70 4.60 10.19 0.49
C ARG A 70 3.29 10.77 -0.01
N PHE A 71 3.33 11.93 -0.65
CA PHE A 71 2.16 12.43 -1.36
C PHE A 71 2.07 11.75 -2.72
N HIS A 72 1.00 11.00 -2.94
CA HIS A 72 0.68 10.36 -4.21
C HIS A 72 -0.24 11.28 -5.00
N ALA A 73 0.13 11.59 -6.24
CA ALA A 73 -0.66 12.36 -7.19
C ALA A 73 -0.66 11.66 -8.55
N GLY A 74 -1.51 12.12 -9.47
CA GLY A 74 -1.60 11.46 -10.77
C GLY A 74 -2.69 12.00 -11.67
N TYR A 75 -3.10 11.16 -12.60
CA TYR A 75 -4.19 11.43 -13.52
C TYR A 75 -4.89 10.13 -13.91
N GLU A 76 -6.19 10.25 -14.20
CA GLU A 76 -6.99 9.25 -14.90
C GLU A 76 -7.40 9.83 -16.24
N VAL A 77 -7.43 9.01 -17.29
CA VAL A 77 -7.93 9.41 -18.61
C VAL A 77 -8.92 8.37 -19.13
N SER A 78 -10.05 8.85 -19.63
CA SER A 78 -11.03 8.06 -20.37
C SER A 78 -11.04 8.42 -21.85
N ILE A 79 -11.06 7.41 -22.71
CA ILE A 79 -11.00 7.55 -24.17
C ILE A 79 -12.10 6.68 -24.78
N PRO A 80 -13.00 7.22 -25.62
CA PRO A 80 -14.02 6.40 -26.27
C PRO A 80 -13.36 5.34 -27.16
N LEU A 81 -13.75 4.07 -27.02
CA LEU A 81 -13.11 2.96 -27.74
C LEU A 81 -13.17 3.12 -29.28
N LYS A 82 -14.22 3.74 -29.79
CA LYS A 82 -14.35 4.09 -31.21
C LYS A 82 -13.20 4.96 -31.75
N GLU A 83 -12.58 5.80 -30.90
CA GLU A 83 -11.44 6.64 -31.27
C GLU A 83 -10.15 5.85 -31.41
N LEU A 84 -10.14 4.63 -30.84
CA LEU A 84 -9.01 3.71 -30.80
C LEU A 84 -9.19 2.52 -31.76
N ALA A 85 -10.30 2.45 -32.48
CA ALA A 85 -10.60 1.38 -33.43
C ALA A 85 -9.54 1.22 -34.53
N GLY A 86 -9.26 -0.02 -34.92
CA GLY A 86 -8.22 -0.37 -35.90
C GLY A 86 -7.44 -1.61 -35.51
N LEU A 87 -6.41 -1.94 -36.31
CA LEU A 87 -5.65 -3.19 -36.17
C LEU A 87 -4.69 -3.17 -34.98
N GLU A 88 -3.92 -2.09 -34.78
CA GLU A 88 -3.08 -1.86 -33.60
C GLU A 88 -2.72 -0.36 -33.51
N ASN A 89 -2.64 0.18 -32.29
CA ASN A 89 -2.20 1.56 -32.07
C ASN A 89 -1.22 1.66 -30.89
N LEU A 90 -0.58 2.82 -30.74
CA LEU A 90 0.27 3.13 -29.60
C LEU A 90 -0.13 4.50 -29.06
N LEU A 91 -0.58 4.53 -27.81
CA LEU A 91 -0.77 5.76 -27.06
C LEU A 91 0.54 6.08 -26.34
N THR A 92 1.02 7.30 -26.52
CA THR A 92 2.17 7.85 -25.81
C THR A 92 1.71 9.03 -24.97
N MET A 93 1.79 8.88 -23.65
CA MET A 93 1.56 9.96 -22.71
C MET A 93 2.89 10.54 -22.28
N ILE A 94 3.00 11.86 -22.27
CA ILE A 94 4.16 12.60 -21.79
C ILE A 94 3.64 13.68 -20.87
N PHE A 95 4.25 13.80 -19.70
CA PHE A 95 3.90 14.87 -18.79
C PHE A 95 5.14 15.40 -18.07
N ARG A 96 5.05 16.66 -17.67
CA ARG A 96 6.07 17.36 -16.91
C ARG A 96 5.44 17.85 -15.62
N VAL A 97 6.09 17.55 -14.50
CA VAL A 97 5.75 18.11 -13.20
C VAL A 97 6.82 19.14 -12.86
N THR A 98 6.41 20.35 -12.50
CA THR A 98 7.31 21.49 -12.27
C THR A 98 7.02 22.10 -10.91
N PRO A 99 8.00 22.19 -9.97
CA PRO A 99 7.80 22.93 -8.74
C PRO A 99 7.62 24.43 -9.03
N VAL A 100 6.60 25.05 -8.44
CA VAL A 100 6.33 26.48 -8.66
C VAL A 100 7.53 27.31 -8.20
N GLY A 101 7.98 28.22 -9.07
CA GLY A 101 9.17 29.06 -8.84
C GLY A 101 10.52 28.39 -9.10
N ARG A 102 10.54 27.10 -9.49
CA ARG A 102 11.78 26.35 -9.79
C ARG A 102 11.64 25.54 -11.11
N PRO A 103 11.47 26.21 -12.26
CA PRO A 103 11.26 25.53 -13.55
C PRO A 103 12.40 24.60 -13.99
N GLN A 104 13.63 24.88 -13.54
CA GLN A 104 14.81 24.05 -13.80
C GLN A 104 14.79 22.68 -13.10
N GLU A 105 13.92 22.52 -12.09
CA GLU A 105 13.74 21.26 -11.35
C GLU A 105 12.57 20.42 -11.90
N ALA A 106 12.08 20.75 -13.10
CA ALA A 106 11.00 20.01 -13.72
C ALA A 106 11.41 18.57 -14.05
N VAL A 107 10.52 17.62 -13.75
CA VAL A 107 10.71 16.20 -14.03
C VAL A 107 9.73 15.77 -15.11
N TYR A 108 10.25 15.14 -16.14
CA TYR A 108 9.47 14.62 -17.26
C TYR A 108 9.24 13.12 -17.11
N PHE A 109 8.04 12.70 -17.46
CA PHE A 109 7.61 11.32 -17.44
C PHE A 109 7.07 10.92 -18.81
N VAL A 110 7.21 9.65 -19.14
CA VAL A 110 6.64 9.04 -20.34
C VAL A 110 5.92 7.76 -19.97
N GLN A 111 4.77 7.53 -20.60
CA GLN A 111 4.06 6.27 -20.55
C GLN A 111 3.65 5.83 -21.94
N ARG A 112 3.82 4.54 -22.24
CA ARG A 112 3.50 3.96 -23.55
C ARG A 112 2.56 2.79 -23.39
N VAL A 113 1.40 2.88 -24.04
CA VAL A 113 0.35 1.86 -23.96
C VAL A 113 0.06 1.34 -25.36
N ARG A 114 0.29 0.04 -25.56
CA ARG A 114 -0.12 -0.64 -26.79
C ARG A 114 -1.62 -0.85 -26.74
N VAL A 115 -2.29 -0.40 -27.78
CA VAL A 115 -3.72 -0.60 -27.96
C VAL A 115 -3.90 -1.84 -28.83
N PRO A 116 -4.64 -2.87 -28.36
CA PRO A 116 -4.92 -4.05 -29.15
C PRO A 116 -5.83 -3.71 -30.34
N ALA A 117 -6.07 -4.67 -31.22
CA ALA A 117 -7.10 -4.53 -32.24
C ALA A 117 -8.46 -4.22 -31.58
N ILE A 118 -9.13 -3.17 -32.05
CA ILE A 118 -10.45 -2.75 -31.56
C ILE A 118 -11.39 -2.65 -32.76
N GLU A 119 -12.55 -3.29 -32.64
CA GLU A 119 -13.58 -3.30 -33.68
C GLU A 119 -14.15 -1.89 -33.92
N PRO A 120 -14.49 -1.51 -35.17
CA PRO A 120 -14.99 -0.16 -35.49
C PRO A 120 -16.25 0.27 -34.72
N ASP A 121 -17.10 -0.68 -34.34
CA ASP A 121 -18.34 -0.46 -33.59
C ASP A 121 -18.20 -0.71 -32.09
N ALA A 122 -16.96 -0.86 -31.59
CA ALA A 122 -16.69 -1.03 -30.16
C ALA A 122 -17.27 0.15 -29.35
N LYS A 123 -17.98 -0.21 -28.28
CA LYS A 123 -18.64 0.74 -27.37
C LYS A 123 -17.96 0.74 -26.01
N GLY A 124 -18.03 1.87 -25.34
CA GLY A 124 -17.45 2.07 -24.01
C GLY A 124 -16.18 2.92 -24.04
N GLU A 125 -15.52 2.97 -22.89
CA GLU A 125 -14.35 3.80 -22.64
C GLU A 125 -13.14 2.91 -22.32
N ALA A 126 -11.98 3.26 -22.87
CA ALA A 126 -10.70 2.80 -22.37
C ALA A 126 -10.26 3.72 -21.22
N TYR A 127 -9.81 3.13 -20.12
CA TYR A 127 -9.31 3.84 -18.95
C TYR A 127 -7.81 3.64 -18.83
N LEU A 128 -7.05 4.73 -18.74
CA LEU A 128 -5.63 4.73 -18.45
C LEU A 128 -5.35 5.63 -17.25
N GLN A 129 -4.25 5.37 -16.56
CA GLN A 129 -3.83 6.16 -15.41
C GLN A 129 -2.30 6.27 -15.36
N GLY A 130 -1.83 7.32 -14.70
CA GLY A 130 -0.43 7.50 -14.32
C GLY A 130 -0.34 8.17 -12.95
N ALA A 131 0.78 7.95 -12.26
CA ALA A 131 0.98 8.39 -10.88
C ALA A 131 2.42 8.87 -10.64
N PHE A 132 2.60 9.79 -9.72
CA PHE A 132 3.91 10.31 -9.31
C PHE A 132 3.86 10.72 -7.84
N ASP A 133 5.04 10.68 -7.19
CA ASP A 133 5.18 11.03 -5.79
C ASP A 133 5.71 12.47 -5.66
N LEU A 134 5.21 13.18 -4.66
CA LEU A 134 5.59 14.57 -4.35
C LEU A 134 6.11 14.70 -2.92
N GLY A 135 7.08 15.58 -2.74
CA GLY A 135 7.31 16.25 -1.45
C GLY A 135 6.28 17.35 -1.22
N GLU A 136 6.31 17.97 -0.04
CA GLU A 136 5.46 19.14 0.22
C GLU A 136 5.81 20.29 -0.75
N GLY A 137 4.78 20.95 -1.30
CA GLY A 137 4.96 22.05 -2.24
C GLY A 137 3.77 22.29 -3.17
N ARG A 138 3.90 23.35 -3.97
CA ARG A 138 3.02 23.66 -5.10
C ARG A 138 3.71 23.29 -6.40
N TYR A 139 2.98 22.64 -7.28
CA TYR A 139 3.48 22.11 -8.54
C TYR A 139 2.52 22.46 -9.66
N HIS A 140 3.06 22.65 -10.86
CA HIS A 140 2.30 22.71 -12.09
C HIS A 140 2.55 21.44 -12.90
N VAL A 141 1.49 20.89 -13.49
CA VAL A 141 1.55 19.69 -14.31
C VAL A 141 1.09 20.01 -15.73
N ASP A 142 2.00 19.79 -16.68
CA ASP A 142 1.70 19.81 -18.11
C ASP A 142 1.57 18.37 -18.60
N TRP A 143 0.43 18.00 -19.18
CA TRP A 143 0.18 16.63 -19.62
C TRP A 143 -0.32 16.58 -21.05
N LEU A 144 0.17 15.60 -21.82
CA LEU A 144 -0.39 15.25 -23.12
C LEU A 144 -0.44 13.74 -23.33
N MET A 145 -1.34 13.35 -24.22
CA MET A 145 -1.41 12.03 -24.84
C MET A 145 -1.50 12.19 -26.35
N ARG A 146 -0.80 11.33 -27.08
CA ARG A 146 -0.93 11.23 -28.54
C ARG A 146 -0.99 9.79 -29.04
N ASP A 147 -1.65 9.61 -30.17
CA ASP A 147 -1.64 8.35 -30.92
C ASP A 147 -0.58 8.35 -32.04
N ARG A 148 -0.52 7.26 -32.83
CA ARG A 148 0.39 7.16 -33.99
C ARG A 148 0.04 8.11 -35.14
N ARG A 149 -1.16 8.68 -35.16
CA ARG A 149 -1.64 9.63 -36.17
C ARG A 149 -1.36 11.08 -35.75
N GLU A 150 -0.62 11.28 -34.66
CA GLU A 150 -0.30 12.57 -34.07
C GLU A 150 -1.54 13.40 -33.71
N ARG A 151 -2.64 12.73 -33.34
CA ARG A 151 -3.78 13.39 -32.70
C ARG A 151 -3.47 13.58 -31.23
N PHE A 152 -3.65 14.79 -30.70
CA PHE A 152 -3.31 15.13 -29.32
C PHE A 152 -4.56 15.28 -28.44
N CYS A 153 -4.42 14.84 -27.19
CA CYS A 153 -5.25 15.27 -26.07
C CYS A 153 -4.32 15.88 -25.02
N SER A 154 -4.58 17.09 -24.53
CA SER A 154 -3.75 17.72 -23.49
C SER A 154 -4.57 18.35 -22.37
N TYR A 155 -3.97 18.41 -21.18
CA TYR A 155 -4.57 18.96 -19.98
C TYR A 155 -3.49 19.52 -19.05
N TYR A 156 -3.81 20.58 -18.32
CA TYR A 156 -2.86 21.33 -17.49
C TYR A 156 -3.52 21.68 -16.16
N TRP A 157 -2.82 21.47 -15.05
CA TRP A 157 -3.39 21.73 -13.72
C TRP A 157 -2.31 22.03 -12.68
N ASP A 158 -2.73 22.63 -11.58
CA ASP A 158 -1.89 22.80 -10.39
C ASP A 158 -2.17 21.71 -9.36
N ALA A 159 -1.11 21.27 -8.68
CA ALA A 159 -1.14 20.29 -7.62
C ALA A 159 -0.53 20.89 -6.34
N LEU A 160 -1.22 20.73 -5.22
CA LEU A 160 -0.78 21.17 -3.90
C LEU A 160 -0.62 19.95 -3.01
N ALA A 161 0.63 19.64 -2.65
CA ALA A 161 0.98 18.65 -1.64
C ALA A 161 1.30 19.39 -0.35
N GLU A 162 0.37 19.33 0.61
CA GLU A 162 0.55 19.94 1.93
C GLU A 162 -0.07 19.05 2.99
N LEU A 163 0.59 18.96 4.14
CA LEU A 163 -0.03 18.33 5.30
C LEU A 163 -1.20 19.17 5.78
N SER A 164 -2.27 18.49 6.21
CA SER A 164 -3.34 19.20 6.91
C SER A 164 -2.81 19.73 8.25
N PRO A 165 -3.42 20.78 8.84
CA PRO A 165 -2.99 21.29 10.14
C PRO A 165 -2.96 20.25 11.26
N ARG A 166 -3.74 19.16 11.12
CA ARG A 166 -3.80 18.05 12.09
C ARG A 166 -2.67 17.04 11.91
N ASP A 167 -1.95 17.09 10.80
CA ASP A 167 -0.95 16.11 10.39
C ASP A 167 0.46 16.73 10.33
N LYS A 168 0.62 17.98 10.76
CA LYS A 168 1.86 18.77 10.68
C LYS A 168 3.09 18.11 11.32
N ASP A 169 2.87 17.18 12.27
CA ASP A 169 3.94 16.47 12.98
C ASP A 169 4.31 15.13 12.31
N VAL A 170 3.66 14.77 11.21
CA VAL A 170 3.99 13.58 10.41
C VAL A 170 5.23 13.88 9.58
N ALA A 171 6.27 13.05 9.73
CA ALA A 171 7.44 13.15 8.88
C ALA A 171 7.15 12.56 7.50
N VAL A 172 7.12 13.41 6.47
CA VAL A 172 7.01 13.00 5.07
C VAL A 172 8.37 12.47 4.60
N THR A 173 8.35 11.36 3.85
CA THR A 173 9.56 10.68 3.38
C THR A 173 10.31 11.47 2.32
N LEU A 174 9.60 12.26 1.50
CA LEU A 174 10.20 13.06 0.42
C LEU A 174 10.44 14.51 0.87
N PRO A 175 11.65 15.06 0.66
CA PRO A 175 11.92 16.47 0.96
C PRO A 175 11.00 17.43 0.17
N PRO A 176 10.72 18.63 0.68
CA PRO A 176 9.89 19.61 -0.01
C PRO A 176 10.37 19.93 -1.43
N GLY A 177 9.46 20.01 -2.39
CA GLY A 177 9.78 20.24 -3.79
C GLY A 177 10.26 19.02 -4.57
N THR A 178 10.48 17.89 -3.92
CA THR A 178 10.88 16.66 -4.61
C THR A 178 9.76 16.16 -5.51
N ILE A 179 10.13 15.67 -6.69
CA ILE A 179 9.25 14.94 -7.60
C ILE A 179 9.91 13.59 -7.84
N ALA A 180 9.18 12.51 -7.59
CA ALA A 180 9.68 11.16 -7.78
C ALA A 180 8.70 10.32 -8.61
N GLN A 181 9.25 9.29 -9.24
CA GLN A 181 8.42 8.25 -9.86
C GLN A 181 7.68 7.49 -8.76
N ALA A 182 6.36 7.31 -8.92
CA ALA A 182 5.60 6.42 -8.07
C ALA A 182 6.20 5.00 -8.16
N ASP A 183 6.47 4.38 -7.02
CA ASP A 183 7.08 3.05 -6.98
C ASP A 183 6.00 1.97 -7.26
N PRO A 184 6.05 1.26 -8.41
CA PRO A 184 5.06 0.24 -8.71
C PRO A 184 5.36 -1.08 -7.98
N GLU A 185 6.57 -1.27 -7.43
CA GLU A 185 7.03 -2.54 -6.88
C GLU A 185 6.74 -2.63 -5.37
N LEU A 186 5.52 -3.05 -5.04
CA LEU A 186 5.07 -3.19 -3.65
C LEU A 186 5.98 -4.07 -2.78
N PHE A 187 6.67 -5.05 -3.35
CA PHE A 187 7.48 -6.05 -2.64
C PHE A 187 8.99 -5.89 -2.81
N ARG A 188 9.45 -4.76 -3.34
CA ARG A 188 10.87 -4.44 -3.45
C ARG A 188 11.56 -4.45 -2.07
N GLU A 189 12.80 -4.91 -2.02
CA GLU A 189 13.60 -4.84 -0.79
C GLU A 189 13.78 -3.39 -0.30
N GLU A 190 13.63 -3.18 1.01
CA GLU A 190 13.90 -1.88 1.63
C GLU A 190 15.41 -1.57 1.61
N PRO A 191 15.81 -0.33 1.32
CA PRO A 191 17.21 0.07 1.48
C PRO A 191 17.68 -0.14 2.92
N PRO A 192 18.98 -0.40 3.15
CA PRO A 192 19.51 -0.55 4.50
C PRO A 192 19.23 0.68 5.37
N VAL A 193 18.74 0.44 6.58
CA VAL A 193 18.42 1.49 7.57
C VAL A 193 19.60 1.61 8.54
N ALA A 194 20.15 2.81 8.68
CA ALA A 194 21.14 3.08 9.72
C ALA A 194 20.47 2.98 11.10
N ARG A 195 20.89 1.99 11.90
CA ARG A 195 20.33 1.75 13.24
C ARG A 195 20.96 2.69 14.26
N VAL A 196 20.17 3.15 15.23
CA VAL A 196 20.66 4.04 16.31
C VAL A 196 21.54 3.23 17.26
N GLN A 197 22.80 3.62 17.43
CA GLN A 197 23.76 2.91 18.29
C GLN A 197 23.62 3.29 19.77
N ASP A 198 23.17 4.53 20.06
CA ASP A 198 23.11 5.07 21.42
C ASP A 198 21.82 4.71 22.19
N GLN A 199 20.97 3.84 21.62
CA GLN A 199 19.71 3.41 22.23
C GLN A 199 19.61 1.88 22.27
N PRO A 200 18.81 1.30 23.17
CA PRO A 200 18.64 -0.15 23.23
C PRO A 200 18.09 -0.69 21.92
N ALA A 201 18.83 -1.58 21.26
CA ALA A 201 18.38 -2.28 20.07
C ALA A 201 17.14 -3.13 20.41
N LEU A 202 16.08 -3.00 19.63
CA LEU A 202 14.80 -3.68 19.87
C LEU A 202 14.62 -4.89 18.95
N ASN A 203 14.06 -5.97 19.50
CA ASN A 203 13.65 -7.18 18.80
C ASN A 203 12.13 -7.26 18.83
N VAL A 204 11.48 -7.19 17.68
CA VAL A 204 10.01 -7.10 17.61
C VAL A 204 9.45 -8.26 16.80
N LYS A 205 8.38 -8.88 17.30
CA LYS A 205 7.59 -9.87 16.57
C LYS A 205 6.34 -9.23 15.99
N VAL A 206 6.11 -9.39 14.69
CA VAL A 206 4.96 -8.83 13.98
C VAL A 206 4.09 -9.96 13.43
N LEU A 207 2.84 -10.03 13.87
CA LEU A 207 1.82 -10.95 13.37
C LEU A 207 0.88 -10.13 12.47
N ILE A 208 0.95 -10.34 11.16
CA ILE A 208 0.17 -9.56 10.19
C ILE A 208 -0.87 -10.39 9.46
N ASN A 209 -2.14 -9.97 9.56
CA ASN A 209 -3.25 -10.57 8.84
C ASN A 209 -3.39 -9.93 7.45
N PHE A 210 -3.07 -10.69 6.40
CA PHE A 210 -3.31 -10.29 5.00
C PHE A 210 -4.72 -10.70 4.57
N ALA A 211 -5.71 -9.94 5.02
CA ALA A 211 -7.12 -10.16 4.71
C ALA A 211 -7.77 -8.88 4.13
N PRO A 212 -8.90 -9.01 3.41
CA PRO A 212 -9.63 -7.86 2.90
C PRO A 212 -10.32 -7.08 4.02
N GLN A 213 -10.59 -5.78 3.80
CA GLN A 213 -11.37 -4.97 4.73
C GLN A 213 -12.79 -5.52 4.96
N ASN A 214 -13.38 -6.13 3.94
CA ASN A 214 -14.63 -6.87 4.03
C ASN A 214 -14.32 -8.37 4.04
N ALA A 215 -14.56 -9.04 5.17
CA ALA A 215 -14.31 -10.48 5.33
C ALA A 215 -15.08 -11.37 4.33
N ARG A 216 -16.12 -10.85 3.66
CA ARG A 216 -16.87 -11.57 2.62
C ARG A 216 -16.28 -11.40 1.21
N ALA A 217 -15.20 -10.64 1.04
CA ALA A 217 -14.59 -10.45 -0.27
C ALA A 217 -13.87 -11.72 -0.73
N ALA A 218 -14.07 -12.07 -2.00
CA ALA A 218 -13.42 -13.23 -2.62
C ALA A 218 -11.99 -12.95 -3.09
N THR A 219 -11.51 -11.72 -2.99
CA THR A 219 -10.17 -11.30 -3.39
C THR A 219 -9.62 -10.24 -2.44
N LEU A 220 -8.31 -10.26 -2.24
CA LEU A 220 -7.60 -9.21 -1.53
C LEU A 220 -7.27 -8.10 -2.53
N GLN A 221 -7.80 -6.89 -2.31
CA GLN A 221 -7.64 -5.78 -3.25
C GLN A 221 -6.20 -5.26 -3.24
N PRO A 222 -5.64 -4.82 -4.39
CA PRO A 222 -4.28 -4.27 -4.44
C PRO A 222 -4.05 -3.11 -3.45
N LEU A 223 -5.08 -2.29 -3.21
CA LEU A 223 -5.02 -1.20 -2.24
C LEU A 223 -4.85 -1.69 -0.79
N ASP A 224 -5.54 -2.77 -0.42
CA ASP A 224 -5.41 -3.39 0.90
C ASP A 224 -3.99 -3.95 1.08
N ILE A 225 -3.45 -4.62 0.05
CA ILE A 225 -2.07 -5.14 0.05
C ILE A 225 -1.08 -3.98 0.22
N ALA A 226 -1.22 -2.92 -0.56
CA ALA A 226 -0.33 -1.76 -0.52
C ALA A 226 -0.31 -1.09 0.86
N ALA A 227 -1.46 -0.97 1.53
CA ALA A 227 -1.57 -0.43 2.87
C ALA A 227 -0.88 -1.32 3.92
N LEU A 228 -1.16 -2.62 3.91
CA LEU A 228 -0.56 -3.59 4.85
C LEU A 228 0.96 -3.68 4.69
N ILE A 229 1.45 -3.67 3.45
CA ILE A 229 2.88 -3.65 3.18
C ILE A 229 3.52 -2.34 3.60
N SER A 230 2.85 -1.20 3.39
CA SER A 230 3.31 0.09 3.90
C SER A 230 3.46 0.09 5.43
N ILE A 231 2.50 -0.50 6.17
CA ILE A 231 2.60 -0.67 7.63
C ILE A 231 3.87 -1.44 8.01
N LEU A 232 4.14 -2.58 7.34
CA LEU A 232 5.37 -3.34 7.58
C LEU A 232 6.64 -2.55 7.23
N ARG A 233 6.65 -1.81 6.12
CA ARG A 233 7.79 -0.97 5.72
C ARG A 233 8.08 0.10 6.75
N VAL A 234 7.03 0.73 7.29
CA VAL A 234 7.15 1.74 8.35
C VAL A 234 7.74 1.14 9.63
N ILE A 235 7.34 -0.08 10.01
CA ILE A 235 7.97 -0.81 11.12
C ILE A 235 9.44 -1.17 10.80
N ALA A 236 9.74 -1.64 9.59
CA ALA A 236 11.10 -2.00 9.18
C ALA A 236 12.07 -0.81 9.16
N ARG A 237 11.56 0.38 8.83
CA ARG A 237 12.29 1.66 8.79
C ARG A 237 12.58 2.27 10.16
N GLU A 238 11.95 1.78 11.22
CA GLU A 238 12.22 2.30 12.57
C GLU A 238 13.68 1.97 12.98
N PRO A 239 14.53 2.99 13.18
CA PRO A 239 15.95 2.77 13.41
C PRO A 239 16.28 2.13 14.76
N ARG A 240 15.36 2.15 15.73
CA ARG A 240 15.51 1.48 17.04
C ARG A 240 15.27 -0.03 16.98
N ILE A 241 14.57 -0.54 15.95
CA ILE A 241 14.35 -1.98 15.78
C ILE A 241 15.51 -2.58 15.00
N SER A 242 16.21 -3.54 15.62
CA SER A 242 17.35 -4.25 15.04
C SER A 242 17.02 -5.66 14.57
N LYS A 243 15.98 -6.29 15.13
CA LYS A 243 15.57 -7.65 14.77
C LYS A 243 14.07 -7.76 14.56
N PHE A 244 13.70 -8.56 13.57
CA PHE A 244 12.32 -8.81 13.18
C PHE A 244 12.04 -10.31 13.16
N SER A 245 10.96 -10.70 13.80
CA SER A 245 10.26 -11.96 13.51
C SER A 245 8.90 -11.60 12.90
N VAL A 246 8.57 -12.13 11.72
CA VAL A 246 7.35 -11.81 10.99
C VAL A 246 6.57 -13.08 10.71
N VAL A 247 5.30 -13.07 11.10
CA VAL A 247 4.33 -14.12 10.77
C VAL A 247 3.20 -13.47 9.98
N ALA A 248 3.20 -13.70 8.67
CA ALA A 248 2.10 -13.30 7.81
C ALA A 248 1.09 -14.44 7.75
N PHE A 249 -0.17 -14.15 8.05
CA PHE A 249 -1.24 -15.14 8.02
C PHE A 249 -2.46 -14.57 7.31
N ASN A 250 -3.37 -15.45 6.92
CA ASN A 250 -4.71 -15.06 6.50
C ASN A 250 -5.71 -15.84 7.34
N LEU A 251 -6.58 -15.10 8.03
CA LEU A 251 -7.55 -15.67 8.95
C LEU A 251 -8.63 -16.50 8.25
N GLN A 252 -9.11 -16.03 7.08
CA GLN A 252 -10.14 -16.69 6.28
C GLN A 252 -9.65 -18.03 5.69
N GLU A 253 -8.38 -18.07 5.27
CA GLU A 253 -7.71 -19.30 4.83
C GLU A 253 -7.22 -20.17 5.99
N GLN A 254 -7.28 -19.68 7.23
CA GLN A 254 -6.76 -20.37 8.43
C GLN A 254 -5.33 -20.86 8.21
N ARG A 255 -4.48 -20.00 7.62
CA ARG A 255 -3.16 -20.37 7.13
C ARG A 255 -2.11 -19.31 7.45
N ILE A 256 -0.93 -19.78 7.88
CA ILE A 256 0.29 -18.97 7.89
C ILE A 256 0.87 -18.99 6.48
N LEU A 257 0.97 -17.81 5.87
CA LEU A 257 1.44 -17.62 4.49
C LEU A 257 2.97 -17.52 4.44
N TYR A 258 3.55 -16.82 5.42
CA TYR A 258 4.98 -16.54 5.47
C TYR A 258 5.45 -16.48 6.92
N ARG A 259 6.64 -17.01 7.17
CA ARG A 259 7.34 -16.92 8.46
C ARG A 259 8.78 -16.55 8.24
N GLN A 260 9.27 -15.67 9.09
CA GLN A 260 10.66 -15.28 9.19
C GLN A 260 10.98 -15.03 10.66
N ASP A 261 12.11 -15.52 11.16
CA ASP A 261 12.46 -15.42 12.57
C ASP A 261 13.85 -14.78 12.74
N HIS A 262 13.97 -13.80 13.64
CA HIS A 262 15.22 -13.20 14.13
C HIS A 262 16.20 -12.61 13.09
N THR A 263 15.69 -12.01 12.02
CA THR A 263 16.52 -11.37 10.98
C THR A 263 16.71 -9.88 11.23
N ASP A 264 17.71 -9.27 10.58
CA ASP A 264 18.02 -7.82 10.62
C ASP A 264 17.07 -6.96 9.76
N ARG A 265 16.31 -7.60 8.87
CA ARG A 265 15.38 -6.98 7.92
C ARG A 265 14.19 -7.88 7.62
N ILE A 266 13.12 -7.30 7.08
CA ILE A 266 11.97 -8.03 6.55
C ILE A 266 12.22 -8.31 5.06
N ASP A 267 12.18 -9.58 4.66
CA ASP A 267 12.29 -9.99 3.25
C ASP A 267 10.95 -9.75 2.54
N PHE A 268 10.82 -8.56 1.95
CA PHE A 268 9.62 -8.19 1.18
C PHE A 268 9.44 -9.01 -0.09
N PRO A 269 10.49 -9.34 -0.86
CA PRO A 269 10.38 -10.22 -2.02
C PRO A 269 9.76 -11.59 -1.68
N ALA A 270 10.28 -12.29 -0.66
CA ALA A 270 9.77 -13.60 -0.25
C ALA A 270 8.33 -13.52 0.27
N LEU A 271 8.00 -12.47 1.03
CA LEU A 271 6.63 -12.19 1.44
C LEU A 271 5.70 -11.99 0.23
N GLY A 272 6.17 -11.28 -0.80
CA GLY A 272 5.44 -11.08 -2.05
C GLY A 272 5.16 -12.37 -2.80
N GLU A 273 6.15 -13.27 -2.91
CA GLU A 273 5.97 -14.59 -3.51
C GLU A 273 4.96 -15.44 -2.71
N ALA A 274 5.02 -15.40 -1.37
CA ALA A 274 4.08 -16.11 -0.51
C ALA A 274 2.62 -15.65 -0.73
N LEU A 275 2.40 -14.34 -0.90
CA LEU A 275 1.07 -13.75 -1.12
C LEU A 275 0.47 -14.08 -2.49
N ARG A 276 1.28 -14.44 -3.50
CA ARG A 276 0.74 -14.90 -4.80
C ARG A 276 -0.04 -16.21 -4.70
N SER A 277 0.19 -16.99 -3.65
CA SER A 277 -0.53 -18.24 -3.40
C SER A 277 -1.91 -18.04 -2.77
N LEU A 278 -2.29 -16.80 -2.42
CA LEU A 278 -3.55 -16.51 -1.73
C LEU A 278 -4.73 -16.61 -2.71
N ASN A 279 -5.71 -17.44 -2.39
CA ASN A 279 -6.94 -17.60 -3.17
C ASN A 279 -8.17 -17.62 -2.25
N LEU A 280 -8.70 -16.43 -1.98
CA LEU A 280 -9.86 -16.24 -1.10
C LEU A 280 -11.20 -16.65 -1.75
N GLY A 281 -11.21 -16.91 -3.06
CA GLY A 281 -12.41 -17.27 -3.81
C GLY A 281 -12.75 -18.77 -3.74
N THR A 282 -11.84 -19.59 -3.25
CA THR A 282 -12.02 -21.04 -3.11
C THR A 282 -12.13 -21.43 -1.65
N ILE A 283 -13.29 -21.94 -1.25
CA ILE A 283 -13.50 -22.48 0.10
C ILE A 283 -13.25 -23.99 0.04
N ASP A 284 -12.26 -24.47 0.78
CA ASP A 284 -12.04 -25.90 0.97
C ASP A 284 -13.25 -26.52 1.70
N LEU A 285 -13.82 -27.59 1.16
CA LEU A 285 -14.98 -28.27 1.71
C LEU A 285 -14.74 -28.73 3.16
N GLN A 286 -13.50 -29.07 3.54
CA GLN A 286 -13.15 -29.43 4.92
C GLN A 286 -13.30 -28.25 5.89
N ARG A 287 -13.17 -27.02 5.40
CA ARG A 287 -13.32 -25.79 6.20
C ARG A 287 -14.78 -25.44 6.44
N LEU A 288 -15.67 -25.76 5.49
CA LEU A 288 -17.12 -25.58 5.65
C LEU A 288 -17.72 -26.49 6.74
N ILE A 289 -17.08 -27.64 7.00
CA ILE A 289 -17.52 -28.59 8.04
C ILE A 289 -17.14 -28.08 9.45
N ARG A 290 -16.10 -27.25 9.57
CA ARG A 290 -15.62 -26.72 10.86
C ARG A 290 -16.27 -25.38 11.19
N LYS A 291 -17.35 -25.43 11.96
CA LYS A 291 -18.17 -24.26 12.35
C LYS A 291 -17.39 -23.10 13.00
N HIS A 292 -16.25 -23.36 13.66
CA HIS A 292 -15.45 -22.35 14.37
C HIS A 292 -13.97 -22.32 13.95
N GLY A 293 -13.65 -22.71 12.71
CA GLY A 293 -12.27 -22.91 12.26
C GLY A 293 -11.38 -21.66 12.37
N GLU A 294 -11.92 -20.46 12.16
CA GLU A 294 -11.15 -19.20 12.28
C GLU A 294 -10.79 -18.89 13.73
N THR A 295 -11.71 -19.14 14.68
CA THR A 295 -11.49 -18.96 16.11
C THR A 295 -10.44 -19.93 16.62
N GLU A 296 -10.51 -21.20 16.21
CA GLU A 296 -9.52 -22.22 16.54
C GLU A 296 -8.14 -21.89 15.96
N PHE A 297 -8.07 -21.49 14.70
CA PHE A 297 -6.82 -21.08 14.07
C PHE A 297 -6.18 -19.90 14.80
N LEU A 298 -6.95 -18.85 15.13
CA LEU A 298 -6.42 -17.69 15.83
C LEU A 298 -5.99 -18.05 17.26
N ARG A 299 -6.72 -18.94 17.95
CA ARG A 299 -6.34 -19.49 19.26
C ARG A 299 -4.98 -20.19 19.19
N GLU A 300 -4.83 -21.13 18.26
CA GLU A 300 -3.58 -21.90 18.07
C GLU A 300 -2.41 -20.99 17.68
N LEU A 301 -2.66 -19.99 16.82
CA LEU A 301 -1.65 -19.00 16.43
C LEU A 301 -1.18 -18.20 17.65
N ILE A 302 -2.11 -17.71 18.48
CA ILE A 302 -1.78 -16.97 19.70
C ILE A 302 -1.00 -17.85 20.68
N GLN A 303 -1.46 -19.08 20.91
CA GLN A 303 -0.78 -20.03 21.81
C GLN A 303 0.66 -20.30 21.34
N ARG A 304 0.86 -20.51 20.04
CA ARG A 304 2.17 -20.77 19.46
C ARG A 304 3.10 -19.55 19.50
N GLU A 305 2.62 -18.38 19.08
CA GLU A 305 3.49 -17.22 18.89
C GLU A 305 3.75 -16.42 20.16
N ILE A 306 2.81 -16.45 21.12
CA ILE A 306 2.94 -15.76 22.41
C ILE A 306 3.45 -16.72 23.50
N GLY A 307 2.94 -17.96 23.53
CA GLY A 307 3.30 -18.96 24.53
C GLY A 307 4.59 -19.72 24.24
N GLY A 308 5.21 -19.51 23.07
CA GLY A 308 6.47 -20.14 22.70
C GLY A 308 7.69 -19.65 23.51
N GLU A 309 8.85 -20.25 23.24
CA GLU A 309 10.12 -19.91 23.89
C GLU A 309 10.69 -18.55 23.44
N ASP A 310 10.25 -18.04 22.29
CA ASP A 310 10.70 -16.75 21.80
C ASP A 310 10.19 -15.60 22.71
N ARG A 311 11.12 -14.74 23.10
CA ARG A 311 10.91 -13.59 24.01
C ARG A 311 11.29 -12.30 23.29
N PRO A 312 10.42 -11.75 22.41
CA PRO A 312 10.67 -10.46 21.80
C PRO A 312 10.53 -9.33 22.84
N ASP A 313 11.10 -8.16 22.55
CA ASP A 313 10.86 -6.95 23.35
C ASP A 313 9.41 -6.45 23.22
N ALA A 314 8.71 -6.86 22.16
CA ALA A 314 7.31 -6.57 21.93
C ALA A 314 6.69 -7.47 20.86
N LEU A 315 5.37 -7.65 20.96
CA LEU A 315 4.57 -8.28 19.91
C LEU A 315 3.56 -7.29 19.33
N ILE A 316 3.49 -7.20 18.01
CA ILE A 316 2.58 -6.30 17.29
C ILE A 316 1.70 -7.14 16.37
N PHE A 317 0.40 -7.16 16.64
CA PHE A 317 -0.59 -7.56 15.65
C PHE A 317 -0.83 -6.40 14.67
N ALA A 318 -0.96 -6.70 13.39
CA ALA A 318 -1.34 -5.72 12.36
C ALA A 318 -2.32 -6.35 11.36
N GLY A 319 -3.25 -5.57 10.83
CA GLY A 319 -4.18 -6.05 9.80
C GLY A 319 -5.61 -5.55 9.97
N PRO A 320 -6.51 -5.90 9.04
CA PRO A 320 -7.93 -5.58 9.17
C PRO A 320 -8.52 -6.25 10.42
N LYS A 321 -9.68 -5.76 10.83
CA LYS A 321 -10.41 -6.30 11.98
C LYS A 321 -10.86 -7.74 11.73
N ALA A 322 -10.56 -8.62 12.67
CA ALA A 322 -10.92 -10.02 12.71
C ALA A 322 -12.30 -10.21 13.35
N MET A 323 -13.35 -9.88 12.59
CA MET A 323 -14.74 -10.05 13.04
C MET A 323 -15.16 -11.52 12.91
N LEU A 324 -14.91 -12.30 13.96
CA LEU A 324 -15.29 -13.72 14.03
C LEU A 324 -16.73 -13.89 14.51
N GLU A 325 -17.35 -15.02 14.13
CA GLU A 325 -18.66 -15.42 14.65
C GLU A 325 -18.61 -15.70 16.17
N GLU A 326 -17.51 -16.29 16.63
CA GLU A 326 -17.24 -16.58 18.04
C GLU A 326 -15.84 -16.11 18.43
N ASN A 327 -15.74 -15.49 19.61
CA ASN A 327 -14.45 -15.02 20.14
C ASN A 327 -13.71 -16.15 20.84
N ILE A 328 -12.38 -16.02 20.95
CA ILE A 328 -11.57 -16.97 21.72
C ILE A 328 -12.01 -16.94 23.20
N PRO A 329 -12.35 -18.10 23.79
CA PRO A 329 -12.68 -18.18 25.20
C PRO A 329 -11.52 -17.69 26.09
N PRO A 330 -11.79 -16.91 27.16
CA PRO A 330 -10.73 -16.43 28.04
C PRO A 330 -9.88 -17.53 28.67
N ASP A 331 -10.46 -18.71 28.94
CA ASP A 331 -9.73 -19.84 29.53
C ASP A 331 -8.66 -20.40 28.58
N ALA A 332 -8.92 -20.41 27.27
CA ALA A 332 -7.93 -20.80 26.27
C ALA A 332 -6.75 -19.81 26.18
N LEU A 333 -6.99 -18.53 26.51
CA LEU A 333 -5.93 -17.51 26.60
C LEU A 333 -5.13 -17.63 27.90
N LYS A 334 -5.72 -18.14 29.00
CA LYS A 334 -4.98 -18.40 30.24
C LYS A 334 -3.90 -19.46 30.06
N GLU A 335 -4.09 -20.41 29.16
CA GLU A 335 -3.09 -21.45 28.82
C GLU A 335 -1.77 -20.85 28.30
N VAL A 336 -1.80 -19.64 27.73
CA VAL A 336 -0.60 -18.91 27.28
C VAL A 336 0.25 -18.43 28.46
N GLY A 337 -0.35 -18.21 29.62
CA GLY A 337 0.33 -17.68 30.80
C GLY A 337 0.51 -16.16 30.80
N GLU A 338 1.33 -15.67 31.73
CA GLU A 338 1.69 -14.26 31.82
C GLU A 338 2.69 -13.87 30.72
N VAL A 339 2.44 -12.75 30.07
CA VAL A 339 3.30 -12.23 28.99
C VAL A 339 4.21 -11.15 29.56
N GLU A 340 5.51 -11.40 29.53
CA GLU A 340 6.56 -10.52 30.07
C GLU A 340 7.02 -9.44 29.09
N TYR A 341 6.23 -9.12 28.06
CA TYR A 341 6.50 -8.08 27.08
C TYR A 341 5.19 -7.42 26.64
N PRO A 342 5.21 -6.15 26.20
CA PRO A 342 4.01 -5.46 25.77
C PRO A 342 3.47 -6.04 24.44
N VAL A 343 2.15 -6.20 24.40
CA VAL A 343 1.40 -6.63 23.21
C VAL A 343 0.63 -5.44 22.63
N PHE A 344 0.72 -5.26 21.33
CA PHE A 344 0.09 -4.16 20.59
C PHE A 344 -0.79 -4.69 19.46
N TYR A 345 -1.82 -3.94 19.09
CA TYR A 345 -2.60 -4.20 17.89
C TYR A 345 -2.81 -2.92 17.09
N MET A 346 -2.28 -2.90 15.87
CA MET A 346 -2.58 -1.92 14.84
C MET A 346 -3.76 -2.43 14.00
N ASN A 347 -4.99 -2.05 14.38
CA ASN A 347 -6.18 -2.43 13.63
C ASN A 347 -6.34 -1.52 12.40
N TYR A 348 -6.18 -2.06 11.20
CA TYR A 348 -6.35 -1.32 9.96
C TYR A 348 -7.83 -1.27 9.58
N ASN A 349 -8.48 -0.13 9.81
CA ASN A 349 -9.92 0.02 9.65
C ASN A 349 -10.24 1.29 8.87
N LEU A 350 -10.62 1.12 7.59
CA LEU A 350 -10.97 2.24 6.71
C LEU A 350 -12.30 2.91 7.08
N ASN A 351 -13.19 2.22 7.79
CA ASN A 351 -14.50 2.75 8.15
C ASN A 351 -14.87 2.44 9.62
N PRO A 352 -14.22 3.12 10.58
CA PRO A 352 -14.44 2.87 12.01
C PRO A 352 -15.85 3.24 12.48
N GLN A 353 -16.57 4.09 11.75
CA GLN A 353 -17.97 4.42 12.06
C GLN A 353 -18.90 3.24 11.78
N MET A 354 -18.64 2.49 10.71
CA MET A 354 -19.42 1.30 10.35
C MET A 354 -19.02 0.07 11.16
N ASN A 355 -17.76 -0.01 11.60
CA ASN A 355 -17.28 -1.11 12.44
C ASN A 355 -16.53 -0.58 13.69
N PRO A 356 -17.26 -0.09 14.71
CA PRO A 356 -16.65 0.43 15.94
C PRO A 356 -16.28 -0.67 16.95
N TRP A 357 -16.75 -1.90 16.75
CA TRP A 357 -16.72 -2.96 17.77
C TRP A 357 -15.36 -3.62 17.92
N ARG A 358 -14.95 -3.95 19.15
CA ARG A 358 -13.72 -4.71 19.36
C ARG A 358 -13.83 -6.12 18.77
N ASP A 359 -12.84 -6.48 17.96
CA ASP A 359 -12.74 -7.75 17.23
C ASP A 359 -12.04 -8.83 18.07
N ALA A 360 -11.84 -10.03 17.50
CA ALA A 360 -11.25 -11.15 18.22
C ALA A 360 -9.80 -10.89 18.66
N ILE A 361 -8.99 -10.27 17.78
CA ILE A 361 -7.59 -9.91 18.08
C ILE A 361 -7.55 -8.85 19.19
N GLY A 362 -8.35 -7.79 19.11
CA GLY A 362 -8.42 -6.77 20.16
C GLY A 362 -8.84 -7.34 21.52
N ARG A 363 -9.77 -8.30 21.55
CA ARG A 363 -10.13 -8.99 22.81
C ARG A 363 -8.95 -9.77 23.40
N ALA A 364 -8.20 -10.49 22.57
CA ALA A 364 -7.00 -11.20 23.01
C ALA A 364 -5.92 -10.23 23.51
N VAL A 365 -5.65 -9.15 22.78
CA VAL A 365 -4.69 -8.12 23.21
C VAL A 365 -5.09 -7.49 24.53
N ARG A 366 -6.40 -7.22 24.74
CA ARG A 366 -6.90 -6.71 26.02
C ARG A 366 -6.70 -7.69 27.18
N PHE A 367 -6.88 -8.99 26.93
CA PHE A 367 -6.64 -10.03 27.92
C PHE A 367 -5.18 -9.98 28.41
N PHE A 368 -4.23 -9.83 27.50
CA PHE A 368 -2.79 -9.66 27.81
C PHE A 368 -2.41 -8.24 28.28
N ARG A 369 -3.40 -7.41 28.68
CA ARG A 369 -3.21 -6.01 29.10
C ARG A 369 -2.46 -5.15 28.06
N GLY A 370 -2.59 -5.51 26.79
CA GLY A 370 -1.99 -4.81 25.67
C GLY A 370 -2.74 -3.54 25.24
N TYR A 371 -2.24 -2.92 24.18
CA TYR A 371 -2.72 -1.64 23.65
C TYR A 371 -3.22 -1.78 22.22
N GLU A 372 -4.29 -1.05 21.89
CA GLU A 372 -4.92 -1.07 20.56
C GLU A 372 -4.86 0.33 19.93
N TYR A 373 -4.53 0.37 18.65
CA TYR A 373 -4.47 1.57 17.82
C TYR A 373 -5.32 1.35 16.58
N THR A 374 -6.26 2.25 16.33
CA THR A 374 -7.08 2.23 15.10
C THR A 374 -6.37 3.01 14.02
N ILE A 375 -5.99 2.33 12.95
CA ILE A 375 -5.25 2.86 11.82
C ILE A 375 -6.23 3.05 10.66
N THR A 376 -6.69 4.29 10.46
CA THR A 376 -7.60 4.64 9.34
C THR A 376 -6.86 5.46 8.29
N ARG A 377 -5.93 6.32 8.73
CA ARG A 377 -5.17 7.25 7.89
C ARG A 377 -3.68 7.13 8.19
N PRO A 378 -2.79 7.59 7.29
CA PRO A 378 -1.34 7.54 7.51
C PRO A 378 -0.90 8.16 8.84
N ARG A 379 -1.45 9.31 9.21
CA ARG A 379 -1.14 9.96 10.50
C ARG A 379 -1.37 9.05 11.71
N ASP A 380 -2.37 8.18 11.65
CA ASP A 380 -2.74 7.32 12.76
C ASP A 380 -1.67 6.24 12.92
N LEU A 381 -1.11 5.75 11.80
CA LEU A 381 0.06 4.86 11.78
C LEU A 381 1.31 5.55 12.35
N TRP A 382 1.57 6.80 11.94
CA TRP A 382 2.71 7.57 12.45
C TRP A 382 2.63 7.76 13.98
N ALA A 383 1.48 8.21 14.47
CA ALA A 383 1.25 8.40 15.90
C ALA A 383 1.33 7.08 16.68
N ALA A 384 0.70 6.01 16.18
CA ALA A 384 0.70 4.70 16.81
C ALA A 384 2.11 4.11 16.89
N LEU A 385 2.89 4.14 15.81
CA LEU A 385 4.25 3.61 15.83
C LEU A 385 5.12 4.37 16.84
N ASN A 386 5.10 5.70 16.85
CA ASN A 386 5.88 6.49 17.80
C ASN A 386 5.52 6.17 19.26
N GLU A 387 4.23 6.01 19.57
CA GLU A 387 3.78 5.64 20.90
C GLU A 387 4.20 4.21 21.27
N ILE A 388 4.04 3.26 20.35
CA ILE A 388 4.46 1.86 20.51
C ILE A 388 5.94 1.80 20.85
N ILE A 389 6.82 2.41 20.03
CA ILE A 389 8.26 2.36 20.29
C ILE A 389 8.62 3.02 21.62
N SER A 390 7.98 4.13 21.96
CA SER A 390 8.18 4.79 23.26
C SER A 390 7.81 3.87 24.44
N ARG A 391 6.74 3.07 24.30
CA ARG A 391 6.33 2.09 25.33
C ARG A 391 7.30 0.92 25.42
N ILE A 392 7.76 0.39 24.28
CA ILE A 392 8.73 -0.71 24.24
C ILE A 392 10.03 -0.32 24.93
N VAL A 393 10.59 0.85 24.58
CA VAL A 393 11.83 1.35 25.20
C VAL A 393 11.67 1.54 26.71
N ARG A 394 10.54 2.12 27.16
CA ARG A 394 10.26 2.28 28.60
C ARG A 394 10.17 0.94 29.33
N PHE A 395 9.49 -0.03 28.73
CA PHE A 395 9.32 -1.35 29.32
C PHE A 395 10.66 -2.10 29.42
N LYS A 396 11.46 -2.12 28.34
CA LYS A 396 12.79 -2.73 28.30
C LYS A 396 13.75 -2.10 29.32
N SER A 397 13.72 -0.78 29.46
CA SER A 397 14.54 -0.07 30.46
C SER A 397 14.13 -0.44 31.89
N ALA A 398 12.83 -0.53 32.18
CA ALA A 398 12.34 -0.92 33.50
C ALA A 398 12.78 -2.35 33.86
N GLN A 399 12.70 -3.30 32.92
CA GLN A 399 13.16 -4.68 33.13
C GLN A 399 14.66 -4.77 33.43
N ARG A 400 15.50 -3.95 32.76
CA ARG A 400 16.93 -3.88 33.04
C ARG A 400 17.22 -3.36 34.45
N THR A 401 16.49 -2.35 34.91
CA THR A 401 16.67 -1.82 36.28
C THR A 401 16.28 -2.85 37.32
N THR A 402 15.19 -3.60 37.12
CA THR A 402 14.81 -4.69 38.03
C THR A 402 15.81 -5.83 38.07
N SER A 403 16.43 -6.19 36.94
CA SER A 403 17.45 -7.26 36.91
C SER A 403 18.77 -6.87 37.58
N VAL A 404 19.13 -5.58 37.56
CA VAL A 404 20.36 -5.07 38.18
C VAL A 404 20.18 -4.87 39.69
N GLY A 405 18.97 -4.54 40.16
CA GLY A 405 18.67 -4.39 41.60
C GLY A 405 18.42 -5.70 42.35
N SER A 406 18.31 -6.83 41.64
CA SER A 406 18.14 -8.19 42.21
C SER A 406 19.43 -9.00 42.26
N GLN A 407 20.57 -8.42 41.87
CA GLN A 407 21.92 -8.92 42.12
C GLN A 407 22.53 -8.14 43.27
#